data_AF-K4A1D8-F1
#
_entry.id   AF-K4A1D8-F1
#
_cell.length_a   1.000
_cell.length_b   1.000
_cell.length_c   1.000
_cell.angle_alpha   90.00
_cell.angle_beta   90.00
_cell.angle_gamma   90.00
#
_symmetry.space_group_name_H-M   'P 1'
#
loop_
_entity.id
_entity.type
_entity.pdbx_description
1 polymer ?
#
loop_
_entity_poly.entity_id
_entity_poly.type
_entity_poly.pdbx_seq_one_letter_code
_entity_poly.pdbx_strand_id
1 'polypeptide(L)'
;MVIAGHALGSAVVSKPEDNEVVIFHVLLYAGLRFEFNLVVIDILHLYDIYLHQLTPNAFVRLLVYMWICKTTKTKPSATGFASAHKVHHQPKYFLEESVDGVVEKQAQFGYLNFVYCTGVISPVAAYRNKWPIDWHQHWLYHEVEPEGNGEVNRLVTNKIEVLHQDYKVDLPPCPEGDAFILMLRLFARKYNTRDIVEEYCVLGVWPVRRG
;
A
#
# COMPACT_ATOMS: atom_id res chain seq x y z
N MET A 1 16.33 2.81 -13.80
CA MET A 1 16.58 3.11 -12.39
C MET A 1 17.18 1.87 -11.74
N VAL A 2 18.42 1.95 -11.26
CA VAL A 2 19.03 0.87 -10.47
C VAL A 2 18.49 1.04 -9.05
N ILE A 3 17.73 0.06 -8.56
CA ILE A 3 17.32 0.04 -7.16
C ILE A 3 18.58 -0.33 -6.37
N ALA A 4 19.25 0.66 -5.78
CA ALA A 4 20.25 0.39 -4.76
C ALA A 4 19.47 -0.14 -3.54
N GLY A 5 19.65 -1.42 -3.25
CA GLY A 5 19.07 -2.04 -2.09
C GLY A 5 19.95 -3.16 -1.58
N HIS A 6 20.13 -3.20 -0.27
CA HIS A 6 20.89 -4.25 0.38
C HIS A 6 19.93 -5.25 1.02
N ALA A 7 20.25 -6.54 0.86
CA ALA A 7 19.48 -7.63 1.45
C ALA A 7 19.78 -7.77 2.94
N LEU A 8 18.91 -8.50 3.62
CA LEU A 8 19.04 -8.85 5.03
C LEU A 8 20.43 -9.43 5.36
N GLY A 9 21.09 -8.87 6.38
CA GLY A 9 22.09 -9.60 7.14
C GLY A 9 21.42 -10.65 8.05
N SER A 10 21.77 -10.69 9.34
CA SER A 10 21.16 -11.61 10.33
C SER A 10 19.97 -11.02 11.10
N ALA A 11 19.39 -9.92 10.64
CA ALA A 11 18.39 -9.15 11.39
C ALA A 11 17.00 -9.82 11.33
N VAL A 12 16.32 -9.96 12.47
CA VAL A 12 14.94 -10.50 12.55
C VAL A 12 13.88 -9.40 12.45
N VAL A 13 14.30 -8.13 12.60
CA VAL A 13 13.45 -6.93 12.55
C VAL A 13 14.12 -5.90 11.64
N SER A 14 13.35 -5.22 10.79
CA SER A 14 13.92 -4.21 9.88
C SER A 14 14.39 -2.98 10.65
N LYS A 15 15.60 -2.52 10.39
CA LYS A 15 16.16 -1.24 10.89
C LYS A 15 16.58 -0.35 9.71
N PRO A 16 15.64 0.38 9.07
CA PRO A 16 15.97 1.28 7.97
C PRO A 16 16.74 2.50 8.49
N GLU A 17 17.65 3.01 7.67
CA GLU A 17 18.24 4.34 7.84
C GLU A 17 17.20 5.44 7.54
N ASP A 18 17.52 6.69 7.94
CA ASP A 18 16.60 7.83 7.82
C ASP A 18 16.18 8.14 6.36
N ASN A 19 16.96 7.69 5.37
CA ASN A 19 16.69 7.85 3.94
C ASN A 19 16.26 6.55 3.24
N GLU A 20 15.80 5.56 3.99
CA GLU A 20 15.44 4.24 3.44
C GLU A 20 13.95 3.89 3.56
N VAL A 21 13.48 3.18 2.54
CA VAL A 21 12.15 2.57 2.48
C VAL A 21 12.28 1.06 2.67
N VAL A 22 11.56 0.50 3.65
CA VAL A 22 11.45 -0.95 3.80
C VAL A 22 10.46 -1.51 2.78
N ILE A 23 10.92 -2.45 1.94
CA ILE A 23 10.12 -3.04 0.87
C ILE A 23 10.13 -4.55 1.00
N PHE A 24 8.95 -5.12 1.26
CA PHE A 24 8.79 -6.57 1.24
C PHE A 24 8.83 -7.11 -0.18
N HIS A 25 9.56 -8.21 -0.40
CA HIS A 25 9.69 -8.85 -1.70
C HIS A 25 8.32 -9.19 -2.31
N VAL A 26 7.35 -9.58 -1.47
CA VAL A 26 5.99 -9.88 -1.88
C VAL A 26 5.29 -8.72 -2.58
N LEU A 27 5.64 -7.46 -2.28
CA LEU A 27 5.07 -6.29 -2.94
C LEU A 27 5.58 -6.18 -4.40
N LEU A 28 6.83 -6.55 -4.67
CA LEU A 28 7.37 -6.62 -6.04
C LEU A 28 6.62 -7.66 -6.89
N TYR A 29 6.30 -8.81 -6.29
CA TYR A 29 5.44 -9.83 -6.89
C TYR A 29 3.99 -9.35 -7.07
N ALA A 30 3.48 -8.56 -6.13
CA ALA A 30 2.14 -7.97 -6.20
C ALA A 30 2.03 -6.84 -7.25
N GLY A 31 3.13 -6.42 -7.88
CA GLY A 31 3.13 -5.43 -8.96
C GLY A 31 3.78 -4.09 -8.59
N LEU A 32 4.48 -3.99 -7.46
CA LEU A 32 5.24 -2.81 -7.09
C LEU A 32 6.31 -2.50 -8.15
N ARG A 33 6.29 -1.27 -8.66
CA ARG A 33 7.31 -0.72 -9.56
C ARG A 33 7.67 0.68 -9.08
N PHE A 34 8.94 1.01 -9.18
CA PHE A 34 9.46 2.31 -8.76
C PHE A 34 9.30 3.38 -9.84
N GLU A 35 9.59 4.63 -9.46
CA GLU A 35 8.92 5.84 -9.95
C GLU A 35 7.47 5.88 -9.45
N PHE A 36 7.23 5.95 -8.14
CA PHE A 36 5.87 5.99 -7.60
C PHE A 36 5.08 7.21 -8.11
N ASN A 37 3.82 6.98 -8.47
CA ASN A 37 2.86 8.05 -8.68
C ASN A 37 2.60 8.77 -7.33
N LEU A 38 2.74 10.09 -7.33
CA LEU A 38 2.60 10.92 -6.12
C LEU A 38 1.25 10.72 -5.43
N VAL A 39 0.19 10.39 -6.17
CA VAL A 39 -1.13 10.14 -5.56
C VAL A 39 -1.11 8.96 -4.61
N VAL A 40 -0.31 7.93 -4.88
CA VAL A 40 -0.18 6.80 -3.95
C VAL A 40 0.44 7.28 -2.64
N ILE A 41 1.47 8.12 -2.70
CA ILE A 41 2.11 8.73 -1.53
C ILE A 41 1.12 9.63 -0.78
N ASP A 42 0.36 10.43 -1.51
CA ASP A 42 -0.69 11.29 -0.93
C ASP A 42 -1.77 10.46 -0.21
N ILE A 43 -2.14 9.28 -0.75
CA ILE A 43 -3.05 8.35 -0.09
C ILE A 43 -2.43 7.84 1.22
N LEU A 44 -1.17 7.41 1.18
CA LEU A 44 -0.49 6.91 2.38
C LEU A 44 -0.43 8.01 3.46
N HIS A 45 -0.04 9.22 3.09
CA HIS A 45 0.02 10.37 4.02
C HIS A 45 -1.35 10.76 4.56
N LEU A 46 -2.42 10.66 3.75
CA LEU A 46 -3.77 10.97 4.20
C LEU A 46 -4.22 10.10 5.39
N TYR A 47 -3.73 8.86 5.47
CA TYR A 47 -4.01 7.95 6.58
C TYR A 47 -2.89 7.89 7.62
N ASP A 48 -1.83 8.69 7.48
CA ASP A 48 -0.59 8.59 8.27
C ASP A 48 -0.03 7.15 8.29
N ILE A 49 0.09 6.54 7.11
CA ILE A 49 0.61 5.19 6.94
C ILE A 49 1.86 5.16 6.08
N TYR A 50 2.67 4.13 6.28
CA TYR A 50 3.90 3.88 5.53
C TYR A 50 3.80 2.60 4.71
N LEU A 51 4.59 2.51 3.62
CA LEU A 51 4.53 1.39 2.68
C LEU A 51 4.72 0.02 3.36
N HIS A 52 5.63 -0.06 4.33
CA HIS A 52 5.95 -1.28 5.07
C HIS A 52 4.80 -1.77 5.98
N GLN A 53 3.86 -0.90 6.33
CA GLN A 53 2.72 -1.26 7.17
C GLN A 53 1.63 -1.97 6.34
N LEU A 54 1.65 -1.82 5.02
CA LEU A 54 0.67 -2.41 4.12
C LEU A 54 0.81 -3.92 3.99
N THR A 55 -0.33 -4.61 4.05
CA THR A 55 -0.44 -5.96 3.51
C THR A 55 -0.30 -5.95 1.98
N PRO A 56 0.07 -7.06 1.35
CA PRO A 56 0.10 -7.14 -0.12
C PRO A 56 -1.29 -6.88 -0.73
N ASN A 57 -2.36 -7.28 -0.04
CA ASN A 57 -3.73 -7.01 -0.46
C ASN A 57 -4.06 -5.51 -0.44
N ALA A 58 -3.57 -4.77 0.54
CA ALA A 58 -3.70 -3.31 0.57
C ALA A 58 -3.01 -2.67 -0.64
N PHE A 59 -1.83 -3.18 -1.00
CA PHE A 59 -1.11 -2.70 -2.18
C PHE A 59 -1.87 -3.02 -3.48
N VAL A 60 -2.44 -4.22 -3.61
CA VAL A 60 -3.31 -4.59 -4.74
C VAL A 60 -4.53 -3.66 -4.83
N ARG A 61 -5.11 -3.21 -3.71
CA ARG A 61 -6.19 -2.22 -3.72
C ARG A 61 -5.75 -0.88 -4.33
N LEU A 62 -4.55 -0.40 -3.99
CA LEU A 62 -3.98 0.80 -4.59
C LEU A 62 -3.77 0.63 -6.10
N LEU A 63 -3.28 -0.54 -6.54
CA LEU A 63 -3.14 -0.87 -7.96
C LEU A 63 -4.47 -0.84 -8.71
N VAL A 64 -5.53 -1.45 -8.14
CA VAL A 64 -6.88 -1.46 -8.73
C VAL A 64 -7.46 -0.04 -8.81
N TYR A 65 -7.29 0.77 -7.76
CA TYR A 65 -7.72 2.17 -7.76
C TYR A 65 -7.06 2.95 -8.90
N MET A 66 -5.72 2.93 -8.95
CA MET A 66 -4.95 3.63 -9.97
C MET A 66 -5.29 3.13 -11.37
N TRP A 67 -5.49 1.82 -11.55
CA TRP A 67 -5.86 1.24 -12.84
C TRP A 67 -7.20 1.75 -13.34
N ILE A 68 -8.25 1.67 -12.50
CA ILE A 68 -9.58 2.15 -12.87
C ILE A 68 -9.48 3.62 -13.25
N CYS A 69 -8.84 4.46 -12.43
CA CYS A 69 -8.63 5.87 -12.73
C CYS A 69 -7.97 6.10 -14.10
N LYS A 70 -6.86 5.40 -14.39
CA LYS A 70 -6.16 5.51 -15.69
C LYS A 70 -7.06 5.09 -16.87
N THR A 71 -7.70 3.93 -16.77
CA THR A 71 -8.53 3.38 -17.85
C THR A 71 -9.78 4.22 -18.13
N THR A 72 -10.34 4.85 -17.10
CA THR A 72 -11.55 5.67 -17.22
C THR A 72 -11.27 7.15 -17.38
N LYS A 73 -9.98 7.56 -17.39
CA LYS A 73 -9.54 8.96 -17.38
C LYS A 73 -10.10 9.74 -16.19
N THR A 74 -10.43 9.06 -15.09
CA THR A 74 -10.81 9.69 -13.84
C THR A 74 -9.54 10.16 -13.14
N LYS A 75 -9.47 11.43 -12.76
CA LYS A 75 -8.32 12.00 -12.05
C LYS A 75 -8.16 11.28 -10.69
N PRO A 76 -7.03 10.59 -10.43
CA PRO A 76 -6.78 9.98 -9.14
C PRO A 76 -6.44 11.05 -8.09
N SER A 77 -6.91 10.87 -6.86
CA SER A 77 -6.61 11.73 -5.71
C SER A 77 -6.74 10.96 -4.40
N ALA A 78 -6.04 11.42 -3.34
CA ALA A 78 -6.13 10.79 -2.03
C ALA A 78 -7.55 10.84 -1.44
N THR A 79 -8.21 11.99 -1.58
CA THR A 79 -9.61 12.19 -1.16
C THR A 79 -10.59 11.33 -1.96
N GLY A 80 -10.35 11.16 -3.27
CA GLY A 80 -11.13 10.29 -4.13
C GLY A 80 -10.98 8.81 -3.76
N PHE A 81 -9.78 8.38 -3.37
CA PHE A 81 -9.57 7.05 -2.80
C PHE A 81 -10.35 6.86 -1.49
N ALA A 82 -10.23 7.82 -0.57
CA ALA A 82 -10.89 7.80 0.74
C ALA A 82 -12.42 7.84 0.67
N SER A 83 -12.99 8.40 -0.40
CA SER A 83 -14.43 8.38 -0.65
C SER A 83 -14.99 6.95 -0.81
N ALA A 84 -14.17 6.01 -1.28
CA ALA A 84 -14.57 4.63 -1.52
C ALA A 84 -13.96 3.61 -0.56
N HIS A 85 -12.88 3.97 0.15
CA HIS A 85 -12.08 3.05 0.96
C HIS A 85 -11.88 3.53 2.38
N LYS A 86 -11.67 2.57 3.28
CA LYS A 86 -11.23 2.80 4.65
C LYS A 86 -10.13 1.82 5.03
N VAL A 87 -9.30 2.23 5.98
CA VAL A 87 -8.29 1.34 6.56
C VAL A 87 -8.98 0.26 7.39
N HIS A 88 -8.45 -0.95 7.28
CA HIS A 88 -8.82 -2.10 8.09
C HIS A 88 -7.57 -2.66 8.77
N HIS A 89 -7.55 -2.56 10.09
CA HIS A 89 -6.46 -3.04 10.93
C HIS A 89 -6.52 -4.57 11.06
N GLN A 90 -5.42 -5.24 10.72
CA GLN A 90 -5.22 -6.69 10.79
C GLN A 90 -3.97 -6.97 11.63
N PRO A 91 -4.08 -6.88 12.96
CA PRO A 91 -2.91 -6.97 13.83
C PRO A 91 -2.22 -8.32 13.66
N LYS A 92 -0.89 -8.28 13.69
CA LYS A 92 -0.03 -9.46 13.74
C LYS A 92 0.82 -9.35 14.98
N TYR A 93 1.17 -10.48 15.59
CA TYR A 93 1.96 -10.51 16.80
C TYR A 93 3.14 -11.46 16.63
N PHE A 94 4.25 -11.12 17.28
CA PHE A 94 5.43 -11.97 17.40
C PHE A 94 5.87 -12.01 18.86
N LEU A 95 6.57 -13.09 19.21
CA LEU A 95 7.15 -13.26 20.53
C LEU A 95 8.57 -12.71 20.50
N GLU A 96 8.89 -11.79 21.41
CA GLU A 96 10.21 -11.23 21.59
C GLU A 96 10.77 -11.66 22.95
N GLU A 97 11.99 -12.20 22.96
CA GLU A 97 12.70 -12.45 24.22
C GLU A 97 13.12 -11.11 24.83
N SER A 98 12.73 -10.89 26.08
CA SER A 98 13.14 -9.75 26.89
C SER A 98 13.79 -10.22 28.19
N VAL A 99 14.39 -9.29 28.93
CA VAL A 99 15.03 -9.57 30.22
C VAL A 99 14.04 -10.17 31.24
N ASP A 100 12.76 -9.81 31.13
CA ASP A 100 11.67 -10.26 32.02
C ASP A 100 10.90 -11.48 31.49
N GLY A 101 11.39 -12.10 30.40
CA GLY A 101 10.77 -13.25 29.74
C GLY A 101 10.26 -12.95 28.33
N VAL A 102 9.45 -13.85 27.77
CA VAL A 102 8.92 -13.72 26.42
C VAL A 102 7.73 -12.77 26.43
N VAL A 103 7.81 -11.68 25.67
CA VAL A 103 6.76 -10.66 25.54
C VAL A 103 6.14 -10.74 24.15
N GLU A 104 4.82 -10.75 24.08
CA GLU A 104 4.11 -10.63 22.80
C GLU A 104 4.12 -9.16 22.35
N LYS A 105 4.67 -8.89 21.16
CA LYS A 105 4.66 -7.57 20.54
C LYS A 105 3.88 -7.59 19.23
N GLN A 106 3.14 -6.52 18.99
CA GLN A 106 2.47 -6.33 17.71
C GLN A 106 3.50 -5.99 16.63
N ALA A 107 3.44 -6.70 15.51
CA ALA A 107 4.22 -6.39 14.32
C ALA A 107 3.77 -5.05 13.74
N GLN A 108 4.77 -4.23 13.40
CA GLN A 108 4.57 -2.93 12.74
C GLN A 108 4.67 -3.05 11.20
N PHE A 109 4.57 -4.27 10.69
CA PHE A 109 4.67 -4.56 9.26
C PHE A 109 3.49 -5.37 8.79
N GLY A 110 2.98 -5.02 7.61
CA GLY A 110 1.97 -5.85 6.96
C GLY A 110 0.70 -6.07 7.79
N TYR A 111 0.30 -5.06 8.57
CA TYR A 111 -0.82 -5.11 9.51
C TYR A 111 -1.98 -4.20 9.09
N LEU A 112 -1.82 -3.43 8.00
CA LEU A 112 -2.86 -2.55 7.46
C LEU A 112 -3.38 -3.06 6.12
N ASN A 113 -4.69 -2.98 5.96
CA ASN A 113 -5.39 -3.31 4.72
C ASN A 113 -6.36 -2.19 4.32
N PHE A 114 -6.83 -2.19 3.08
CA PHE A 114 -7.89 -1.31 2.61
C PHE A 114 -9.14 -2.12 2.25
N VAL A 115 -10.27 -1.70 2.80
CA VAL A 115 -11.58 -2.27 2.48
C VAL A 115 -12.49 -1.18 1.93
N TYR A 116 -13.47 -1.56 1.11
CA TYR A 116 -14.45 -0.62 0.64
C TYR A 116 -15.35 -0.14 1.78
N CYS A 117 -15.78 1.12 1.69
CA CYS A 117 -16.77 1.69 2.59
C CYS A 117 -18.12 0.97 2.43
N THR A 118 -18.93 1.00 3.48
CA THR A 118 -20.26 0.37 3.46
C THR A 118 -21.11 0.97 2.35
N GLY A 119 -21.75 0.13 1.54
CA GLY A 119 -22.61 0.55 0.42
C GLY A 119 -21.88 0.80 -0.90
N VAL A 120 -20.54 0.82 -0.91
CA VAL A 120 -19.76 0.91 -2.15
C VAL A 120 -19.82 -0.43 -2.88
N ILE A 121 -20.39 -0.43 -4.09
CA ILE A 121 -20.44 -1.60 -4.97
C ILE A 121 -19.08 -1.75 -5.63
N SER A 122 -18.49 -2.94 -5.52
CA SER A 122 -17.15 -3.22 -6.03
C SER A 122 -17.05 -4.55 -6.76
N PRO A 123 -16.05 -4.73 -7.65
CA PRO A 123 -15.77 -6.00 -8.29
C PRO A 123 -15.52 -7.11 -7.27
N VAL A 124 -15.92 -8.33 -7.59
CA VAL A 124 -15.64 -9.51 -6.77
C VAL A 124 -14.12 -9.65 -6.60
N ALA A 125 -13.70 -9.84 -5.35
CA ALA A 125 -12.30 -10.11 -5.03
C ALA A 125 -11.90 -11.50 -5.57
N ALA A 126 -10.97 -11.52 -6.51
CA ALA A 126 -10.46 -12.70 -7.20
C ALA A 126 -8.91 -12.67 -7.30
N TYR A 127 -8.26 -11.71 -6.64
CA TYR A 127 -6.81 -11.68 -6.47
C TYR A 127 -6.36 -12.65 -5.37
N ARG A 128 -5.07 -12.99 -5.39
CA ARG A 128 -4.42 -13.85 -4.39
C ARG A 128 -4.63 -13.28 -2.98
N ASN A 129 -5.37 -13.99 -2.13
CA ASN A 129 -5.65 -13.60 -0.74
C ASN A 129 -4.79 -14.36 0.29
N LYS A 130 -4.06 -15.39 -0.14
CA LYS A 130 -3.11 -16.17 0.67
C LYS A 130 -1.68 -15.90 0.21
N TRP A 131 -0.89 -15.31 1.11
CA TRP A 131 0.53 -15.05 0.91
C TRP A 131 1.36 -16.00 1.79
N PRO A 132 2.63 -16.31 1.45
CA PRO A 132 3.48 -17.16 2.30
C PRO A 132 3.50 -16.69 3.74
N ILE A 133 3.41 -17.58 4.74
CA ILE A 133 3.22 -17.19 6.15
C ILE A 133 4.32 -16.22 6.63
N ASP A 134 5.53 -16.44 6.16
CA ASP A 134 6.78 -15.73 6.42
C ASP A 134 7.07 -14.61 5.42
N TRP A 135 6.11 -14.16 4.59
CA TRP A 135 6.38 -13.16 3.54
C TRP A 135 7.02 -11.85 4.08
N HIS A 136 6.73 -11.52 5.33
CA HIS A 136 7.20 -10.34 6.05
C HIS A 136 8.64 -10.51 6.60
N GLN A 137 9.24 -11.70 6.45
CA GLN A 137 10.64 -11.98 6.78
C GLN A 137 11.59 -11.70 5.60
N HIS A 138 11.04 -11.30 4.46
CA HIS A 138 11.81 -11.04 3.24
C HIS A 138 11.61 -9.59 2.80
N TRP A 139 12.54 -8.72 3.16
CA TRP A 139 12.58 -7.33 2.76
C TRP A 139 13.95 -6.91 2.25
N LEU A 140 13.94 -5.80 1.53
CA LEU A 140 15.11 -5.02 1.16
C LEU A 140 14.91 -3.58 1.60
N TYR A 141 16.00 -2.86 1.74
CA TYR A 141 15.99 -1.41 1.89
C TYR A 141 16.13 -0.77 0.52
N HIS A 142 15.35 0.28 0.27
CA HIS A 142 15.52 1.12 -0.91
C HIS A 142 15.89 2.52 -0.45
N GLU A 143 17.10 2.93 -0.80
CA GLU A 143 17.54 4.31 -0.58
C GLU A 143 16.78 5.25 -1.50
N VAL A 144 16.21 6.31 -0.92
CA VAL A 144 15.49 7.34 -1.65
C VAL A 144 16.23 8.66 -1.57
N GLU A 145 16.40 9.31 -2.72
CA GLU A 145 17.00 10.64 -2.77
C GLU A 145 16.07 11.67 -2.11
N PRO A 146 16.63 12.69 -1.43
CA PRO A 146 15.85 13.82 -0.93
C PRO A 146 15.01 14.46 -2.05
N GLU A 147 13.92 15.11 -1.67
CA GLU A 147 13.15 15.93 -2.60
C GLU A 147 14.03 17.04 -3.17
N GLY A 148 13.67 17.62 -4.33
CA GLY A 148 14.50 18.62 -5.02
C GLY A 148 14.76 19.91 -4.22
N ASN A 149 14.04 20.13 -3.12
CA ASN A 149 14.22 21.22 -2.16
C ASN A 149 15.14 20.86 -0.96
N GLY A 150 15.68 19.64 -0.92
CA GLY A 150 16.49 19.12 0.17
C GLY A 150 15.70 18.53 1.34
N GLU A 151 14.36 18.48 1.26
CA GLU A 151 13.53 17.82 2.26
C GLU A 151 13.62 16.29 2.15
N VAL A 152 13.31 15.60 3.26
CA VAL A 152 13.27 14.14 3.31
C VAL A 152 12.24 13.63 2.31
N ASN A 153 12.59 12.57 1.56
CA ASN A 153 11.70 11.98 0.57
C ASN A 153 10.38 11.55 1.21
N ARG A 154 9.25 11.86 0.57
CA ARG A 154 7.93 11.52 1.10
C ARG A 154 7.65 10.01 1.20
N LEU A 155 8.51 9.16 0.63
CA LEU A 155 8.41 7.71 0.74
C LEU A 155 9.17 7.09 1.91
N VAL A 156 10.01 7.85 2.63
CA VAL A 156 10.87 7.28 3.69
C VAL A 156 10.08 6.50 4.73
N THR A 157 10.71 5.49 5.29
CA THR A 157 10.16 4.78 6.44
C THR A 157 10.21 5.69 7.66
N ASN A 158 9.08 5.93 8.32
CA ASN A 158 9.14 6.44 9.68
C ASN A 158 9.73 5.37 10.60
N LYS A 159 10.45 5.83 11.63
CA LYS A 159 10.97 4.95 12.67
C LYS A 159 9.82 4.16 13.27
N ILE A 160 10.12 2.90 13.57
CA ILE A 160 9.23 1.91 14.17
C ILE A 160 8.88 2.39 15.58
N GLU A 161 7.89 3.28 15.68
CA GLU A 161 7.43 3.93 16.92
C GLU A 161 5.99 3.51 17.27
N VAL A 162 5.41 4.09 18.33
CA VAL A 162 4.10 3.70 18.88
C VAL A 162 3.01 3.71 17.80
N LEU A 163 2.27 2.59 17.72
CA LEU A 163 1.22 2.38 16.73
C LEU A 163 0.10 3.44 16.87
N HIS A 164 -0.10 4.24 15.83
CA HIS A 164 -1.31 5.06 15.68
C HIS A 164 -2.53 4.13 15.57
N GLN A 165 -3.58 4.39 16.34
CA GLN A 165 -4.75 3.50 16.41
C GLN A 165 -6.01 4.06 15.72
N ASP A 166 -6.03 5.35 15.34
CA ASP A 166 -7.19 5.95 14.67
C ASP A 166 -6.90 6.29 13.20
N TYR A 167 -7.25 5.39 12.28
CA TYR A 167 -7.08 5.61 10.82
C TYR A 167 -8.33 6.21 10.17
N LYS A 168 -9.20 6.88 10.94
CA LYS A 168 -10.40 7.51 10.40
C LYS A 168 -10.05 8.78 9.65
N VAL A 169 -10.53 8.83 8.43
CA VAL A 169 -10.47 10.01 7.57
C VAL A 169 -11.90 10.40 7.25
N ASP A 170 -12.36 11.50 7.86
CA ASP A 170 -13.67 12.09 7.59
C ASP A 170 -13.49 13.28 6.65
N LEU A 171 -13.91 13.10 5.41
CA LEU A 171 -13.76 14.09 4.34
C LEU A 171 -15.11 14.36 3.68
N PRO A 172 -15.39 15.61 3.28
CA PRO A 172 -16.57 15.89 2.49
C PRO A 172 -16.51 15.16 1.14
N PRO A 173 -17.67 14.85 0.52
CA PRO A 173 -17.71 14.32 -0.84
C PRO A 173 -16.92 15.20 -1.81
N CYS A 174 -16.24 14.56 -2.77
CA CYS A 174 -15.48 15.27 -3.78
C CYS A 174 -15.79 14.72 -5.19
N PRO A 175 -15.69 15.55 -6.24
CA PRO A 175 -15.99 15.13 -7.62
C PRO A 175 -15.16 13.93 -8.08
N GLU A 176 -13.88 13.86 -7.70
CA GLU A 176 -13.01 12.72 -8.00
C GLU A 176 -13.51 11.43 -7.34
N GLY A 177 -14.00 11.51 -6.11
CA GLY A 177 -14.58 10.39 -5.37
C GLY A 177 -15.87 9.89 -6.01
N ASP A 178 -16.78 10.79 -6.34
CA ASP A 178 -18.05 10.46 -7.01
C ASP A 178 -17.80 9.79 -8.37
N ALA A 179 -16.88 10.34 -9.17
CA ALA A 179 -16.49 9.79 -10.44
C ALA A 179 -15.87 8.39 -10.29
N PHE A 180 -14.97 8.19 -9.32
CA PHE A 180 -14.36 6.89 -9.06
C PHE A 180 -15.40 5.86 -8.63
N ILE A 181 -16.29 6.18 -7.69
CA ILE A 181 -17.34 5.26 -7.22
C ILE A 181 -18.28 4.85 -8.36
N LEU A 182 -18.66 5.81 -9.22
CA LEU A 182 -19.45 5.52 -10.41
C LEU A 182 -18.75 4.51 -11.33
N MET A 183 -17.47 4.76 -11.64
CA MET A 183 -16.71 3.86 -12.51
C MET A 183 -16.47 2.50 -11.87
N LEU A 184 -16.14 2.45 -10.59
CA LEU A 184 -15.98 1.21 -9.83
C LEU A 184 -17.25 0.34 -9.91
N ARG A 185 -18.42 0.95 -9.77
CA ARG A 185 -19.72 0.26 -9.92
C ARG A 185 -19.93 -0.28 -11.34
N LEU A 186 -19.53 0.46 -12.37
CA LEU A 186 -19.64 0.00 -13.76
C LEU A 186 -18.69 -1.18 -14.02
N PHE A 187 -17.47 -1.12 -13.49
CA PHE A 187 -16.51 -2.22 -13.57
C PHE A 187 -17.03 -3.47 -12.85
N ALA A 188 -17.59 -3.31 -11.65
CA ALA A 188 -18.12 -4.41 -10.84
C ALA A 188 -19.20 -5.25 -11.54
N ARG A 189 -19.90 -4.66 -12.54
CA ARG A 189 -20.93 -5.36 -13.32
C ARG A 189 -20.36 -6.27 -14.42
N LYS A 190 -19.14 -6.03 -14.85
CA LYS A 190 -18.53 -6.66 -16.02
C LYS A 190 -17.27 -7.44 -15.71
N TYR A 191 -16.54 -7.01 -14.68
CA TYR A 191 -15.22 -7.50 -14.33
C TYR A 191 -15.18 -7.91 -12.87
N ASN A 192 -14.40 -8.94 -12.57
CA ASN A 192 -13.88 -9.19 -11.25
C ASN A 192 -12.48 -8.55 -11.11
N THR A 193 -11.92 -8.53 -9.91
CA THR A 193 -10.58 -7.94 -9.69
C THR A 193 -9.43 -8.72 -10.36
N ARG A 194 -9.59 -10.01 -10.64
CA ARG A 194 -8.63 -10.80 -11.42
C ARG A 194 -8.60 -10.32 -12.86
N ASP A 195 -9.76 -10.13 -13.49
CA ASP A 195 -9.83 -9.62 -14.87
C ASP A 195 -9.12 -8.27 -14.97
N ILE A 196 -9.34 -7.38 -13.99
CA ILE A 196 -8.67 -6.07 -13.88
C ILE A 196 -7.15 -6.23 -13.76
N VAL A 197 -6.68 -7.17 -12.91
CA VAL A 197 -5.25 -7.40 -12.69
C VAL A 197 -4.57 -8.00 -13.91
N GLU A 198 -5.20 -8.98 -14.54
CA GLU A 198 -4.71 -9.60 -15.76
C GLU A 198 -4.67 -8.58 -16.91
N GLU A 199 -5.65 -7.69 -17.02
CA GLU A 199 -5.72 -6.66 -18.07
C GLU A 199 -4.51 -5.73 -18.03
N TYR A 200 -4.15 -5.16 -16.87
CA TYR A 200 -2.97 -4.29 -16.82
C TYR A 200 -1.67 -5.06 -16.98
N CYS A 201 -1.59 -6.32 -16.51
CA CYS A 201 -0.43 -7.18 -16.75
C CYS A 201 -0.23 -7.44 -18.24
N VAL A 202 -1.29 -7.77 -18.98
CA VAL A 202 -1.27 -8.04 -20.43
C VAL A 202 -0.91 -6.77 -21.21
N LEU A 203 -1.43 -5.61 -20.80
CA LEU A 203 -1.13 -4.34 -21.45
C LEU A 203 0.25 -3.77 -21.08
N GLY A 204 1.02 -4.46 -20.21
CA GLY A 204 2.32 -3.99 -19.73
C GLY A 204 2.24 -2.67 -18.97
N VAL A 205 1.07 -2.35 -18.40
CA VAL A 205 0.84 -1.11 -17.66
C VAL A 205 1.16 -1.35 -16.18
N TRP A 206 1.82 -0.36 -15.59
CA TRP A 206 2.17 -0.35 -14.17
C TRP A 206 1.35 0.75 -13.48
N PRO A 207 0.19 0.42 -12.87
CA PRO A 207 -0.79 1.43 -12.46
C PRO A 207 -0.22 2.47 -11.47
N VAL A 208 0.67 2.03 -10.57
CA VAL A 208 1.29 2.87 -9.54
C VAL A 208 2.58 3.54 -10.00
N ARG A 209 3.10 3.22 -11.19
CA ARG A 209 4.26 3.90 -11.76
C ARG A 209 3.84 5.28 -12.29
N ARG A 210 4.75 6.25 -12.17
CA ARG A 210 4.68 7.60 -12.70
C ARG A 210 4.73 7.51 -14.24
N GLY A 211 3.82 8.21 -14.90
CA GLY A 211 3.53 8.05 -16.34
C GLY A 211 2.44 7.03 -16.60
#